data_AF-A0A532AKI0-F1
#
_entry.id   AF-A0A532AKI0-F1
#
_cell.length_a   1.000
_cell.length_b   1.000
_cell.length_c   1.000
_cell.angle_alpha   90.00
_cell.angle_beta   90.00
_cell.angle_gamma   90.00
#
_symmetry.space_group_name_H-M   'P 1'
#
loop_
_entity.id
_entity.type
_entity.pdbx_description
1 polymer ?
#
loop_
_entity_poly.entity_id
_entity_poly.type
_entity_poly.pdbx_seq_one_letter_code
_entity_poly.pdbx_strand_id
1 'polypeptide(L)'
;VLLRQGVDRLLEQVPLPMLKQAAKTLSDRYRAELRDGRLHMAEDMAVKAYLATRLPATYAAVRASLHAVSEARPDYAPRTLLDVGAGPGTVLWATINLWPDLEQAVLIEAGAAVRRVGEALAADAIT
;
A
#
# COMPACT_ATOMS: atom_id res chain seq x y z
N VAL A 1 -3.74 12.85 3.74
CA VAL A 1 -4.71 12.74 4.86
C VAL A 1 -5.70 11.61 4.61
N LEU A 2 -6.25 11.49 3.39
CA LEU A 2 -7.21 10.45 3.00
C LEU A 2 -6.70 9.01 3.18
N LEU A 3 -5.48 8.69 2.74
CA LEU A 3 -4.89 7.35 2.95
C LEU A 3 -4.90 6.93 4.43
N ARG A 4 -4.47 7.82 5.34
CA ARG A 4 -4.45 7.52 6.78
C ARG A 4 -5.87 7.25 7.28
N GLN A 5 -6.85 8.08 6.91
CA GLN A 5 -8.24 7.89 7.28
C GLN A 5 -8.83 6.58 6.74
N GLY A 6 -8.51 6.21 5.50
CA GLY A 6 -8.91 4.93 4.91
C GLY A 6 -8.32 3.74 5.67
N VAL A 7 -7.03 3.82 6.04
CA VAL A 7 -6.39 2.81 6.89
C VAL A 7 -7.05 2.74 8.27
N ASP A 8 -7.30 3.87 8.92
CA ASP A 8 -7.93 3.92 10.24
C ASP A 8 -9.32 3.25 10.21
N ARG A 9 -10.15 3.53 9.19
CA ARG A 9 -11.45 2.88 8.99
C ARG A 9 -11.35 1.37 8.83
N LEU A 10 -10.37 0.88 8.05
CA LEU A 10 -10.17 -0.55 7.84
C LEU A 10 -9.73 -1.29 9.12
N LEU A 11 -9.12 -0.56 10.06
CA LEU A 11 -8.60 -1.09 11.32
C LEU A 11 -9.53 -0.88 12.52
N GLU A 12 -10.51 0.02 12.43
CA GLU A 12 -11.36 0.48 13.55
C GLU A 12 -12.00 -0.66 14.35
N GLN A 13 -12.49 -1.71 13.68
CA GLN A 13 -13.20 -2.82 14.31
C GLN A 13 -12.30 -4.03 14.64
N VAL A 14 -10.98 -3.90 14.53
CA VAL A 14 -10.04 -4.99 14.75
C VAL A 14 -9.54 -4.97 16.19
N PRO A 15 -9.78 -6.04 16.99
CA PRO A 15 -9.21 -6.11 18.33
C PRO A 15 -7.68 -6.04 18.31
N LEU A 16 -7.11 -5.12 19.08
CA LEU A 16 -5.65 -4.91 19.13
C LEU A 16 -4.84 -6.20 19.40
N PRO A 17 -5.26 -7.14 20.28
CA PRO A 17 -4.54 -8.40 20.46
C PRO A 17 -4.45 -9.25 19.18
N MET A 18 -5.54 -9.30 18.40
CA MET A 18 -5.56 -10.02 17.12
C MET A 18 -4.65 -9.35 16.09
N LEU A 19 -4.68 -8.02 16.02
CA LEU A 19 -3.81 -7.27 15.11
C LEU A 19 -2.32 -7.46 15.46
N LYS A 20 -1.97 -7.44 16.75
CA LYS A 20 -0.60 -7.71 17.22
C LYS A 20 -0.14 -9.12 16.85
N GLN A 21 -0.99 -10.14 17.05
CA GLN A 21 -0.65 -11.52 16.70
C GLN A 21 -0.46 -11.70 15.18
N ALA A 22 -1.34 -11.10 14.38
CA ALA A 22 -1.23 -11.11 12.92
C ALA A 22 0.05 -10.39 12.45
N ALA A 23 0.38 -9.24 13.04
CA ALA A 23 1.60 -8.49 12.75
C ALA A 23 2.88 -9.27 13.10
N LYS A 24 2.88 -9.99 14.23
CA LYS A 24 3.99 -10.88 14.58
C LYS A 24 4.17 -11.97 13.52
N THR A 25 3.08 -12.67 13.20
CA THR A 25 3.08 -13.76 12.21
C THR A 25 3.56 -13.28 10.83
N LEU A 26 3.06 -12.12 10.38
CA LEU A 26 3.49 -11.49 9.14
C LEU A 26 4.98 -11.15 9.16
N SER A 27 5.46 -10.56 10.25
CA SER A 27 6.88 -10.18 10.41
C SER A 27 7.80 -11.39 10.38
N ASP A 28 7.41 -12.47 11.06
CA ASP A 28 8.17 -13.72 11.09
C ASP A 28 8.28 -14.32 9.68
N ARG A 29 7.18 -14.33 8.91
CA ARG A 29 7.18 -14.82 7.51
C ARG A 29 8.12 -14.01 6.61
N TYR A 30 8.09 -12.68 6.70
CA TYR A 30 8.96 -11.82 5.89
C TYR A 30 10.43 -11.99 6.25
N ARG A 31 10.77 -12.17 7.54
CA ARG A 31 12.16 -12.36 7.99
C ARG A 31 12.73 -13.72 7.64
N ALA A 32 11.89 -14.75 7.67
CA ALA A 32 12.30 -16.10 7.34
C ALA A 32 12.52 -16.34 5.83
N GLU A 33 12.28 -15.31 4.99
CA GLU A 33 12.36 -15.39 3.52
C GLU A 33 11.68 -16.64 2.95
N LEU A 34 10.57 -17.07 3.55
CA LEU A 34 9.89 -18.30 3.19
C LEU A 34 9.35 -18.18 1.75
N ARG A 35 10.09 -18.73 0.80
CA ARG A 35 9.68 -18.89 -0.60
C ARG A 35 8.81 -20.14 -0.76
N ASP A 36 7.80 -20.26 0.11
CA ASP A 36 6.83 -21.37 0.14
C ASP A 36 5.75 -21.24 -0.96
N GLY A 37 5.89 -20.28 -1.87
CA GLY A 37 4.93 -19.97 -2.92
C GLY A 37 3.66 -19.28 -2.42
N ARG A 38 3.50 -19.07 -1.11
CA ARG A 38 2.31 -18.41 -0.55
C ARG A 38 2.53 -16.91 -0.45
N LEU A 39 1.53 -16.16 -0.89
CA LEU A 39 1.52 -14.70 -0.74
C LEU A 39 1.54 -14.32 0.74
N HIS A 40 2.40 -13.37 1.12
CA HIS A 40 2.51 -12.88 2.50
C HIS A 40 1.19 -12.26 3.02
N MET A 41 0.36 -11.74 2.12
CA MET A 41 -0.93 -11.10 2.39
C MET A 41 -2.09 -11.89 1.78
N ALA A 42 -2.08 -13.22 1.94
CA ALA A 42 -3.11 -14.10 1.38
C ALA A 42 -4.50 -13.91 2.05
N GLU A 43 -4.55 -13.42 3.28
CA GLU A 43 -5.77 -13.33 4.11
C GLU A 43 -5.98 -11.90 4.63
N ASP A 44 -7.24 -11.55 4.88
CA ASP A 44 -7.65 -10.20 5.28
C ASP A 44 -6.91 -9.70 6.54
N MET A 45 -6.70 -10.55 7.57
CA MET A 45 -5.93 -10.12 8.73
C MET A 45 -4.45 -9.88 8.44
N ALA A 46 -3.84 -10.64 7.53
CA ALA A 46 -2.47 -10.38 7.12
C ALA A 46 -2.35 -9.02 6.41
N VAL A 47 -3.35 -8.66 5.60
CA VAL A 47 -3.42 -7.33 4.96
C VAL A 47 -3.56 -6.24 6.01
N LYS A 48 -4.50 -6.37 6.96
CA LYS A 48 -4.69 -5.37 8.03
C LYS A 48 -3.43 -5.19 8.90
N ALA A 49 -2.75 -6.29 9.23
CA ALA A 49 -1.46 -6.24 9.89
C ALA A 49 -0.40 -5.50 9.06
N TYR A 50 -0.36 -5.72 7.75
CA TYR A 50 0.52 -4.98 6.84
C TYR A 50 0.22 -3.48 6.84
N LEU A 51 -1.06 -3.10 6.74
CA LEU A 51 -1.48 -1.69 6.77
C LEU A 51 -1.02 -1.00 8.07
N ALA A 52 -1.17 -1.66 9.21
CA ALA A 52 -0.83 -1.10 10.51
C ALA A 52 0.69 -0.99 10.74
N THR A 53 1.49 -1.92 10.21
CA THR A 53 2.89 -2.07 10.63
C THR A 53 3.93 -1.81 9.55
N ARG A 54 3.56 -1.87 8.27
CA ARG A 54 4.52 -1.77 7.16
C ARG A 54 4.17 -0.67 6.17
N LEU A 55 2.89 -0.46 5.86
CA LEU A 55 2.47 0.57 4.91
C LEU A 55 3.04 1.97 5.20
N PRO A 56 3.12 2.47 6.45
CA PRO A 56 3.68 3.81 6.70
C PRO A 56 5.15 3.94 6.27
N ALA A 57 5.96 2.93 6.56
CA ALA A 57 7.37 2.92 6.17
C ALA A 57 7.52 2.75 4.65
N THR A 58 6.74 1.87 4.02
CA THR A 58 6.73 1.71 2.56
C THR A 58 6.31 2.99 1.85
N TYR A 59 5.27 3.67 2.33
CA TYR A 59 4.84 4.97 1.80
C TYR A 59 5.94 6.01 1.90
N ALA A 60 6.60 6.12 3.05
CA ALA A 60 7.69 7.07 3.25
C ALA A 60 8.87 6.81 2.28
N ALA A 61 9.25 5.55 2.10
CA ALA A 61 10.30 5.15 1.17
C ALA A 61 9.94 5.50 -0.28
N VAL A 62 8.74 5.12 -0.74
CA VAL A 62 8.28 5.44 -2.10
C VAL A 62 8.24 6.95 -2.31
N ARG A 63 7.66 7.71 -1.37
CA ARG A 63 7.58 9.16 -1.49
C ARG A 63 8.97 9.81 -1.57
N ALA A 64 9.94 9.32 -0.81
CA ALA A 64 11.32 9.81 -0.91
C ALA A 64 11.93 9.54 -2.29
N SER A 65 11.71 8.34 -2.85
CA SER A 65 12.16 8.02 -4.21
C SER A 65 11.50 8.88 -5.28
N LEU A 66 10.19 9.11 -5.20
CA LEU A 66 9.46 9.96 -6.15
C LEU A 66 9.89 11.43 -6.03
N HIS A 67 10.15 11.91 -4.81
CA HIS A 67 10.67 13.26 -4.59
C HIS A 67 12.04 13.46 -5.25
N ALA A 68 12.95 12.50 -5.09
CA ALA A 68 14.25 12.54 -5.77
C ALA A 68 14.11 12.61 -7.30
N VAL A 69 13.10 11.94 -7.88
CA VAL A 69 12.77 12.06 -9.31
C VAL A 69 12.29 13.46 -9.66
N SER A 70 11.40 14.07 -8.86
CA SER A 70 10.93 15.43 -9.10
C SER A 70 12.05 16.48 -8.97
N GLU A 71 13.00 16.29 -8.07
CA GLU A 71 14.17 17.19 -7.93
C GLU A 71 15.11 17.06 -9.12
N ALA A 72 15.36 15.83 -9.59
CA ALA A 72 16.22 15.58 -10.74
C ALA A 72 15.55 15.98 -12.07
N ARG A 73 14.22 15.99 -12.15
CA ARG A 73 13.43 16.31 -13.34
C ARG A 73 12.23 17.19 -12.97
N PRO A 74 12.42 18.50 -12.77
CA PRO A 74 11.34 19.41 -12.33
C PRO A 74 10.14 19.46 -13.28
N ASP A 75 10.38 19.27 -14.59
CA ASP A 75 9.32 19.28 -15.61
C ASP A 75 8.63 17.92 -15.78
N TYR A 76 9.01 16.90 -15.00
CA TYR A 76 8.38 15.58 -15.07
C TYR A 76 7.00 15.61 -14.41
N ALA A 77 5.96 15.43 -15.23
CA ALA A 77 4.57 15.32 -14.83
C ALA A 77 3.94 14.05 -15.44
N PRO A 78 4.02 12.89 -14.75
CA PRO A 78 3.47 11.65 -15.28
C PRO A 78 1.95 11.72 -15.37
N ARG A 79 1.41 11.32 -16.52
CA ARG A 79 -0.03 11.25 -16.78
C ARG A 79 -0.61 9.87 -16.49
N THR A 80 0.24 8.84 -16.52
CA THR A 80 -0.14 7.45 -16.29
C THR A 80 0.81 6.76 -15.31
N LEU A 81 0.29 5.78 -14.57
CA LEU A 81 1.03 4.94 -13.62
C LEU A 81 0.76 3.46 -13.92
N LEU A 82 1.81 2.65 -13.97
CA LEU A 82 1.73 1.19 -13.90
C LEU A 82 2.46 0.73 -12.63
N ASP A 83 1.76 -0.02 -11.79
CA ASP A 83 2.30 -0.57 -10.54
C ASP A 83 2.07 -2.09 -10.51
N VAL A 84 3.15 -2.86 -10.54
CA VAL A 84 3.12 -4.33 -10.60
C VAL A 84 3.54 -4.91 -9.25
N GLY A 85 2.65 -5.68 -8.63
CA GLY A 85 2.78 -6.04 -7.21
C GLY A 85 2.36 -4.89 -6.31
N ALA A 86 1.29 -4.19 -6.69
CA ALA A 86 0.87 -2.93 -6.08
C ALA A 86 0.53 -3.04 -4.59
N GLY A 87 0.26 -4.25 -4.09
CA GLY A 87 -0.22 -4.46 -2.73
C GLY A 87 -1.47 -3.62 -2.46
N PRO A 88 -1.52 -2.84 -1.37
CA PRO A 88 -2.66 -1.98 -1.06
C PRO A 88 -2.66 -0.65 -1.87
N GLY A 89 -1.89 -0.54 -2.95
CA GLY A 89 -1.80 0.65 -3.79
C GLY A 89 -0.92 1.75 -3.22
N THR A 90 0.12 1.41 -2.43
CA THR A 90 0.97 2.41 -1.76
C THR A 90 1.63 3.39 -2.72
N VAL A 91 2.06 2.93 -3.91
CA VAL A 91 2.67 3.79 -4.93
C VAL A 91 1.67 4.77 -5.50
N LEU A 92 0.44 4.33 -5.81
CA LEU A 92 -0.63 5.22 -6.26
C LEU A 92 -0.80 6.43 -5.34
N TRP A 93 -0.93 6.18 -4.04
CA TRP A 93 -1.13 7.25 -3.05
C TRP A 93 0.06 8.21 -2.95
N ALA A 94 1.29 7.71 -3.06
CA ALA A 94 2.47 8.56 -3.05
C ALA A 94 2.58 9.39 -4.34
N THR A 95 2.24 8.79 -5.48
CA THR A 95 2.24 9.43 -6.80
C THR A 95 1.22 10.56 -6.88
N ILE A 96 -0.06 10.32 -6.54
CA ILE A 96 -1.10 11.37 -6.61
C ILE A 96 -0.86 12.51 -5.61
N ASN A 97 -0.11 12.25 -4.54
CA ASN A 97 0.27 13.29 -3.59
C ASN A 97 1.33 14.24 -4.16
N LEU A 98 2.20 13.76 -5.06
CA LEU A 98 3.25 14.56 -5.69
C LEU A 98 2.80 15.14 -7.05
N TRP A 99 2.06 14.37 -7.84
CA TRP A 99 1.53 14.73 -9.15
C TRP A 99 0.01 14.56 -9.17
N PRO A 100 -0.76 15.60 -8.81
CA PRO A 100 -2.22 15.51 -8.74
C PRO A 100 -2.90 15.37 -10.12
N ASP A 101 -2.20 15.70 -11.20
CA ASP A 101 -2.72 15.63 -12.58
C ASP A 101 -2.60 14.22 -13.21
N LEU A 102 -2.35 13.19 -12.39
CA LEU A 102 -2.32 11.79 -12.84
C LEU A 102 -3.72 11.39 -13.32
N GLU A 103 -3.83 10.95 -14.58
CA GLU A 103 -5.13 10.62 -15.18
C GLU A 103 -5.53 9.15 -15.03
N GLN A 104 -4.54 8.26 -15.13
CA GLN A 104 -4.79 6.83 -15.15
C GLN A 104 -3.74 6.09 -14.34
N ALA A 105 -4.19 5.15 -13.51
CA ALA A 105 -3.34 4.22 -12.81
C ALA A 105 -3.81 2.78 -13.03
N VAL A 106 -2.87 1.90 -13.40
CA VAL A 106 -3.09 0.46 -13.55
C VAL A 106 -2.29 -0.24 -12.46
N LEU A 107 -3.00 -0.86 -11.51
CA LEU A 107 -2.41 -1.57 -10.39
C LEU A 107 -2.64 -3.08 -10.58
N ILE A 108 -1.56 -3.85 -10.64
CA ILE A 108 -1.60 -5.31 -10.79
C ILE A 108 -1.24 -5.94 -9.45
N GLU A 109 -2.16 -6.74 -8.90
CA GLU A 109 -1.95 -7.43 -7.62
C GLU A 109 -2.55 -8.85 -7.65
N ALA A 110 -1.71 -9.83 -7.30
CA ALA A 110 -2.04 -11.25 -7.34
C ALA A 110 -2.94 -11.67 -6.15
N GLY A 111 -2.72 -11.09 -4.97
CA GLY A 111 -3.47 -11.42 -3.77
C GLY A 111 -4.86 -10.80 -3.76
N ALA A 112 -5.89 -11.64 -3.83
CA ALA A 112 -7.29 -11.17 -3.83
C ALA A 112 -7.65 -10.34 -2.58
N ALA A 113 -7.14 -10.72 -1.40
CA ALA A 113 -7.39 -9.99 -0.15
C ALA A 113 -6.78 -8.58 -0.17
N VAL A 114 -5.51 -8.46 -0.55
CA VAL A 114 -4.85 -7.16 -0.63
C VAL A 114 -5.39 -6.31 -1.77
N ARG A 115 -5.77 -6.92 -2.90
CA ARG A 115 -6.40 -6.21 -4.02
C ARG A 115 -7.71 -5.54 -3.61
N ARG A 116 -8.60 -6.24 -2.90
CA ARG A 116 -9.85 -5.65 -2.37
C ARG A 116 -9.60 -4.45 -1.46
N VAL A 117 -8.57 -4.54 -0.61
CA VAL A 117 -8.16 -3.42 0.26
C VAL A 117 -7.60 -2.27 -0.57
N GLY A 118 -6.79 -2.54 -1.58
CA GLY A 118 -6.27 -1.53 -2.49
C GLY A 118 -7.39 -0.80 -3.24
N GLU A 119 -8.40 -1.54 -3.73
CA GLU A 119 -9.61 -0.99 -4.35
C GLU A 119 -10.39 -0.10 -3.37
N ALA A 120 -10.62 -0.57 -2.14
CA ALA A 120 -11.32 0.20 -1.12
C ALA A 120 -10.59 1.49 -0.74
N LEU A 121 -9.26 1.45 -0.62
CA LEU A 121 -8.46 2.65 -0.38
C LEU A 121 -8.50 3.58 -1.60
N ALA A 122 -8.30 3.05 -2.81
CA ALA A 122 -8.26 3.88 -4.02
C ALA A 122 -9.60 4.59 -4.32
N ALA A 123 -10.74 3.99 -3.92
CA ALA A 123 -12.04 4.64 -4.04
C ALA A 123 -12.13 5.96 -3.24
N ASP A 124 -11.36 6.11 -2.16
CA ASP A 124 -11.26 7.35 -1.39
C ASP A 124 -10.27 8.36 -2.00
N ALA A 125 -9.50 7.96 -3.01
CA ALA A 125 -8.40 8.74 -3.58
C ALA A 125 -8.80 9.52 -4.84
N ILE A 126 -9.78 9.00 -5.59
CA ILE A 126 -10.25 9.54 -6.87
C ILE A 126 -11.70 9.99 -6.66
N THR A 127 -11.91 11.28 -6.48
CA THR A 127 -13.23 11.93 -6.47
C THR A 127 -13.25 13.03 -7.51
#